data_AF-A0A8J8PJ15-F1
#
_entry.id   AF-A0A8J8PJ15-F1
#
_cell.length_a   1.000
_cell.length_b   1.000
_cell.length_c   1.000
_cell.angle_alpha   90.00
_cell.angle_beta   90.00
_cell.angle_gamma   90.00
#
_symmetry.space_group_name_H-M   'P 1'
#
loop_
_entity.id
_entity.type
_entity.pdbx_description
1 polymer ?
#
loop_
_entity_poly.entity_id
_entity_poly.type
_entity_poly.pdbx_seq_one_letter_code
_entity_poly.pdbx_strand_id
1 'polypeptide(L)'
;MKVIRYLLPYVLISSFNYYFAKDAILSSSPITFNLIRYLISSVIFVSLSKGKIILNKDVVQLSIYTTFSSLLWALGLKYVTPAESAVLSYSMPLFALPIAFYIISESPTLIEIVGLVVGFSGVIL
;
A
#
# COMPACT_ATOMS: atom_id res chain seq x y z
N MET A 1 -5.81 6.69 -22.93
CA MET A 1 -6.93 7.42 -22.29
C MET A 1 -7.65 6.64 -21.18
N LYS A 2 -7.89 5.32 -21.29
CA LYS A 2 -8.55 4.53 -20.22
C LYS A 2 -7.78 4.51 -18.89
N VAL A 3 -6.45 4.48 -18.93
CA VAL A 3 -5.60 4.44 -17.72
C VAL A 3 -5.75 5.71 -16.86
N ILE A 4 -5.77 6.89 -17.50
CA ILE A 4 -5.94 8.19 -16.81
C ILE A 4 -7.28 8.27 -16.07
N ARG A 5 -8.34 7.67 -16.64
CA ARG A 5 -9.68 7.64 -16.03
C ARG A 5 -9.71 6.92 -14.68
N TYR A 6 -8.86 5.92 -14.47
CA TYR A 6 -8.78 5.19 -13.20
C TYR A 6 -7.69 5.75 -12.27
N LEU A 7 -6.66 6.39 -12.82
CA LEU A 7 -5.59 7.02 -12.04
C LEU A 7 -6.10 8.18 -11.20
N LEU A 8 -6.89 9.09 -11.77
CA LEU A 8 -7.40 10.26 -11.04
C LEU A 8 -8.19 9.89 -9.76
N PRO A 9 -9.24 9.04 -9.83
CA PRO A 9 -9.95 8.65 -8.62
C PRO A 9 -9.07 7.86 -7.65
N TYR A 10 -8.16 7.02 -8.16
CA TYR A 10 -7.21 6.29 -7.31
C TYR A 10 -6.34 7.24 -6.50
N VAL A 11 -5.71 8.22 -7.15
CA VAL A 11 -4.82 9.21 -6.51
C VAL A 11 -5.59 10.03 -5.47
N LEU A 12 -6.78 10.51 -5.82
CA LEU A 12 -7.60 11.28 -4.89
C LEU A 12 -7.96 10.45 -3.65
N ILE A 13 -8.51 9.25 -3.83
CA ILE A 13 -8.89 8.37 -2.73
C ILE A 13 -7.66 8.01 -1.88
N SER A 14 -6.52 7.70 -2.51
CA SER A 14 -5.30 7.33 -1.79
C SER A 14 -4.71 8.49 -0.99
N SER A 15 -4.72 9.71 -1.51
CA SER A 15 -4.16 10.87 -0.82
C SER A 15 -4.95 11.21 0.43
N PHE A 16 -6.29 11.18 0.36
CA PHE A 16 -7.13 11.40 1.54
C PHE A 16 -7.06 10.24 2.55
N ASN A 17 -6.69 9.03 2.11
CA ASN A 17 -6.63 7.87 2.98
C ASN A 17 -5.68 8.07 4.18
N TYR A 18 -4.52 8.71 3.99
CA TYR A 18 -3.56 8.95 5.06
C TYR A 18 -4.12 9.83 6.18
N TYR A 19 -4.91 10.85 5.83
CA TYR A 19 -5.54 11.74 6.81
C TYR A 19 -6.62 11.02 7.61
N PHE A 20 -7.57 10.36 6.93
CA PHE A 20 -8.62 9.60 7.60
C PHE A 20 -8.06 8.45 8.45
N ALA A 21 -7.01 7.78 7.97
CA ALA A 21 -6.35 6.71 8.71
C ALA A 21 -5.67 7.23 9.98
N LYS A 22 -5.00 8.40 9.90
CA LYS A 22 -4.38 9.04 11.07
C LYS A 22 -5.43 9.34 12.13
N ASP A 23 -6.52 9.99 11.75
CA ASP A 23 -7.60 10.33 12.67
C ASP A 23 -8.20 9.08 13.31
N ALA A 24 -8.46 8.03 12.51
CA ALA A 24 -9.00 6.78 13.02
C ALA A 24 -8.06 6.05 14.00
N ILE A 25 -6.74 6.11 13.76
CA ILE A 25 -5.72 5.49 14.64
C ILE A 25 -5.48 6.32 15.92
N LEU A 26 -5.81 7.61 15.91
CA LEU A 26 -5.81 8.41 17.15
C LEU A 26 -6.98 8.05 18.05
N SER A 27 -8.13 7.69 17.47
CA SER A 27 -9.31 7.25 18.22
C SER A 27 -9.36 5.74 18.52
N SER A 28 -8.54 4.92 17.87
CA SER A 28 -8.57 3.46 18.01
C SER A 28 -7.19 2.81 17.89
N SER A 29 -7.01 1.58 18.40
CA SER A 29 -5.73 0.89 18.23
C SER A 29 -5.47 0.56 16.74
N PRO A 30 -4.21 0.56 16.25
CA PRO A 30 -3.86 0.17 14.88
C PRO A 30 -4.37 -1.22 14.47
N ILE A 31 -4.44 -2.14 15.43
CA ILE A 31 -4.95 -3.49 15.23
C ILE A 31 -6.46 -3.42 14.98
N THR A 32 -7.20 -2.73 15.85
CA THR A 32 -8.65 -2.53 15.71
C THR A 32 -9.00 -1.85 14.40
N PHE A 33 -8.27 -0.77 14.05
CA PHE A 33 -8.47 -0.04 12.79
C PHE A 33 -8.31 -0.96 11.57
N ASN A 34 -7.22 -1.72 11.48
CA ASN A 34 -6.99 -2.62 10.36
C ASN A 34 -7.99 -3.79 10.34
N LEU A 35 -8.37 -4.32 11.50
CA LEU A 35 -9.38 -5.38 11.59
C LEU A 35 -10.72 -4.91 11.00
N ILE A 36 -11.19 -3.72 11.39
CA ILE A 36 -12.43 -3.14 10.84
C ILE A 36 -12.31 -2.96 9.33
N ARG A 37 -11.19 -2.41 8.83
CA ARG A 37 -10.95 -2.26 7.38
C ARG A 37 -11.02 -3.58 6.64
N TYR A 38 -10.41 -4.63 7.18
CA TYR A 38 -10.41 -5.95 6.54
C TYR A 38 -11.78 -6.64 6.61
N LEU A 39 -12.52 -6.49 7.70
CA LEU A 39 -13.89 -7.02 7.80
C LEU A 39 -14.81 -6.36 6.76
N ILE A 40 -14.78 -5.02 6.68
CA ILE A 40 -15.58 -4.28 5.69
C ILE A 40 -15.18 -4.69 4.26
N SER A 41 -13.87 -4.74 3.98
CA SER A 41 -13.36 -5.12 2.66
C SER A 41 -13.77 -6.56 2.31
N SER A 42 -13.65 -7.49 3.25
CA SER A 42 -14.04 -8.90 3.07
C SER A 42 -15.52 -9.01 2.72
N VAL A 43 -16.41 -8.35 3.46
CA VAL A 43 -17.86 -8.36 3.16
C VAL A 43 -18.15 -7.84 1.76
N ILE A 44 -17.54 -6.73 1.36
CA ILE A 44 -17.71 -6.15 0.02
C ILE A 44 -17.21 -7.11 -1.05
N PHE A 45 -15.98 -7.61 -0.94
CA PHE A 45 -15.37 -8.43 -1.98
C PHE A 45 -15.97 -9.83 -2.09
N VAL A 46 -16.38 -10.45 -0.98
CA VAL A 46 -17.10 -11.73 -0.99
C VAL A 46 -18.50 -11.56 -1.61
N SER A 47 -19.17 -10.45 -1.35
CA SER A 47 -20.46 -10.14 -1.99
C SER A 47 -20.31 -9.98 -3.51
N LEU A 48 -19.29 -9.25 -3.95
CA LEU A 48 -18.99 -9.05 -5.38
C LEU A 48 -18.53 -10.34 -6.08
N SER A 49 -17.79 -11.21 -5.38
CA SER A 49 -17.35 -12.50 -5.93
C SER A 49 -18.47 -13.55 -5.95
N LYS A 50 -19.68 -13.21 -5.46
CA LYS A 50 -20.81 -14.12 -5.27
C LYS A 50 -20.44 -15.33 -4.40
N GLY A 51 -19.66 -15.09 -3.34
CA GLY A 51 -19.22 -16.13 -2.40
C GLY A 51 -18.07 -16.99 -2.90
N LYS A 52 -17.49 -16.73 -4.08
CA LYS A 52 -16.32 -17.47 -4.56
C LYS A 52 -15.07 -17.00 -3.83
N ILE A 53 -14.44 -17.91 -3.09
CA ILE A 53 -13.21 -17.67 -2.35
C ILE A 53 -12.15 -18.65 -2.86
N ILE A 54 -10.99 -18.12 -3.22
CA ILE A 54 -9.82 -18.93 -3.64
C ILE A 54 -8.86 -18.97 -2.45
N LEU A 55 -8.62 -20.16 -1.91
CA LEU A 55 -7.64 -20.39 -0.85
C LEU A 55 -6.54 -21.30 -1.40
N ASN A 56 -5.42 -20.70 -1.75
CA ASN A 56 -4.19 -21.41 -2.09
C ASN A 56 -3.02 -20.81 -1.32
N LYS A 57 -1.85 -21.47 -1.40
CA LYS A 57 -0.64 -21.04 -0.69
C LYS A 57 -0.25 -19.60 -1.02
N ASP A 58 -0.34 -19.20 -2.29
CA ASP A 58 0.07 -17.87 -2.75
C ASP A 58 -0.85 -16.77 -2.18
N VAL A 59 -2.16 -17.01 -2.15
CA VAL A 59 -3.15 -16.11 -1.54
C VAL A 59 -2.93 -15.98 -0.04
N VAL A 60 -2.65 -17.10 0.65
CA VAL A 60 -2.36 -17.07 2.09
C VAL A 60 -1.07 -16.29 2.36
N GLN A 61 -0.01 -16.55 1.61
CA GLN A 61 1.27 -15.86 1.73
C GLN A 61 1.13 -14.36 1.47
N LEU A 62 0.43 -13.97 0.39
CA LEU A 62 0.14 -12.58 0.08
C LEU A 62 -0.69 -11.90 1.17
N SER A 63 -1.67 -12.62 1.74
CA SER A 63 -2.52 -12.10 2.81
C SER A 63 -1.71 -11.82 4.08
N ILE A 64 -0.77 -12.69 4.42
CA ILE A 64 0.14 -12.49 5.57
C ILE A 64 1.01 -11.25 5.34
N TYR A 65 1.66 -11.12 4.19
CA TYR A 65 2.50 -9.96 3.88
C TYR A 65 1.71 -8.65 3.86
N THR A 66 0.52 -8.66 3.27
CA THR A 66 -0.34 -7.47 3.20
C THR A 66 -0.85 -7.06 4.58
N THR A 67 -1.24 -8.03 5.40
CA THR A 67 -1.69 -7.78 6.79
C THR A 67 -0.56 -7.19 7.62
N PHE A 68 0.62 -7.82 7.57
CA PHE A 68 1.78 -7.37 8.32
C PHE A 68 2.24 -5.97 7.89
N SER A 69 2.34 -5.73 6.57
CA SER A 69 2.68 -4.42 6.01
C SER A 69 1.70 -3.34 6.46
N SER A 70 0.40 -3.62 6.44
CA SER A 70 -0.63 -2.64 6.81
C SER A 70 -0.65 -2.34 8.31
N LEU A 71 -0.35 -3.33 9.14
CA LEU A 71 -0.18 -3.15 10.58
C LEU A 71 1.05 -2.30 10.90
N LEU A 72 2.19 -2.60 10.28
CA LEU A 72 3.40 -1.80 10.45
C LEU A 72 3.21 -0.37 9.97
N TRP A 73 2.54 -0.18 8.84
CA TRP A 73 2.19 1.15 8.34
C TRP A 73 1.30 1.91 9.33
N ALA A 74 0.24 1.29 9.85
CA ALA A 74 -0.63 1.91 10.83
C ALA A 74 0.07 2.22 12.16
N LEU A 75 1.04 1.39 12.57
CA LEU A 75 1.90 1.68 13.72
C LEU A 75 2.82 2.88 13.43
N GLY A 76 3.48 2.91 12.28
CA GLY A 76 4.34 4.02 11.85
C GLY A 76 3.58 5.34 11.75
N LEU A 77 2.35 5.30 11.21
CA LEU A 77 1.48 6.46 11.06
C LEU A 77 1.12 7.13 12.40
N LYS A 78 1.30 6.46 13.55
CA LYS A 78 1.15 7.13 14.86
C LYS A 78 2.21 8.21 15.10
N TYR A 79 3.41 8.00 14.59
CA TYR A 79 4.58 8.80 14.93
C TYR A 79 4.88 9.93 13.94
N VAL A 80 4.26 9.90 12.76
CA VAL A 80 4.49 10.87 11.69
C VAL A 80 3.18 11.54 11.25
N THR A 81 3.28 12.65 10.54
CA THR A 81 2.13 13.30 9.89
C THR A 81 1.63 12.47 8.69
N PRO A 82 0.38 12.65 8.24
CA PRO A 82 -0.12 12.01 7.03
C PRO A 82 0.74 12.28 5.79
N ALA A 83 1.25 13.51 5.65
CA ALA A 83 2.11 13.92 4.54
C ALA A 83 3.47 13.20 4.59
N GLU A 84 4.14 13.20 5.73
CA GLU A 84 5.40 12.45 5.92
C GLU A 84 5.19 10.95 5.70
N SER A 85 4.08 10.38 6.17
CA SER A 85 3.78 8.97 5.91
C SER A 85 3.61 8.69 4.43
N ALA A 86 2.96 9.56 3.66
CA ALA A 86 2.79 9.38 2.22
C ALA A 86 4.15 9.42 1.51
N VAL A 87 4.99 10.41 1.85
CA VAL A 87 6.37 10.55 1.37
C VAL A 87 7.17 9.27 1.65
N LEU A 88 7.17 8.80 2.90
CA LEU A 88 7.86 7.57 3.28
C LEU A 88 7.31 6.34 2.54
N SER A 89 6.00 6.25 2.33
CA SER A 89 5.41 5.16 1.54
C SER A 89 5.84 5.19 0.07
N TYR A 90 6.09 6.37 -0.51
CA TYR A 90 6.63 6.47 -1.88
C TYR A 90 8.11 6.09 -1.99
N SER A 91 8.81 5.85 -0.88
CA SER A 91 10.15 5.22 -0.92
C SER A 91 10.12 3.72 -1.18
N MET A 92 8.94 3.07 -1.18
CA MET A 92 8.79 1.62 -1.45
C MET A 92 9.56 1.12 -2.68
N PRO A 93 9.59 1.83 -3.83
CA PRO A 93 10.34 1.38 -5.00
C PRO A 93 11.85 1.23 -4.77
N LEU A 94 12.45 2.01 -3.84
CA LEU A 94 13.86 1.86 -3.47
C LEU A 94 14.15 0.52 -2.80
N PHE A 95 13.17 -0.05 -2.11
CA PHE A 95 13.29 -1.37 -1.49
C PHE A 95 12.82 -2.47 -2.43
N ALA A 96 11.77 -2.22 -3.21
CA ALA A 96 11.21 -3.20 -4.12
C ALA A 96 12.19 -3.60 -5.23
N LEU A 97 12.92 -2.63 -5.82
CA LEU A 97 13.81 -2.89 -6.95
C LEU A 97 15.00 -3.80 -6.57
N PRO A 98 15.74 -3.58 -5.47
CA PRO A 98 16.80 -4.50 -5.03
C PRO A 98 16.27 -5.86 -4.59
N ILE A 99 15.10 -5.90 -3.93
CA ILE A 99 14.46 -7.16 -3.50
C ILE A 99 14.06 -7.98 -4.73
N ALA A 100 13.48 -7.34 -5.75
CA ALA A 100 13.13 -8.01 -7.01
C ALA A 100 14.36 -8.55 -7.73
N PHE A 101 15.44 -7.76 -7.80
CA PHE A 101 16.72 -8.22 -8.34
C PHE A 101 17.25 -9.45 -7.60
N TYR A 102 17.21 -9.47 -6.27
CA TYR A 102 17.76 -10.57 -5.48
C TYR A 102 16.87 -11.83 -5.47
N ILE A 103 15.55 -11.68 -5.36
CA ILE A 103 14.62 -12.81 -5.20
C ILE A 103 14.16 -13.35 -6.56
N ILE A 104 13.86 -12.46 -7.51
CA ILE A 104 13.27 -12.79 -8.81
C ILE A 104 14.37 -12.88 -9.89
N SER A 105 15.58 -12.38 -9.61
CA SER A 105 16.69 -12.30 -10.59
C SER A 105 16.38 -11.41 -11.80
N GLU A 106 15.43 -10.47 -11.66
CA GLU A 106 15.12 -9.48 -12.69
C GLU A 106 16.13 -8.33 -12.63
N SER A 107 16.84 -8.10 -13.74
CA SER A 107 17.79 -6.98 -13.85
C SER A 107 17.05 -5.69 -14.20
N PRO A 108 17.12 -4.64 -13.37
CA PRO A 108 16.44 -3.39 -13.65
C PRO A 108 17.05 -2.71 -14.88
N THR A 109 16.19 -2.20 -15.74
CA THR A 109 16.59 -1.42 -16.93
C THR A 109 17.06 -0.02 -16.53
N LEU A 110 17.84 0.62 -17.40
CA LEU A 110 18.31 1.99 -17.18
C LEU A 110 17.15 2.98 -17.02
N ILE A 111 16.05 2.77 -17.75
CA ILE A 111 14.85 3.62 -17.68
C ILE A 111 14.18 3.49 -16.31
N GLU A 112 14.08 2.28 -15.76
CA GLU A 112 13.51 2.05 -14.42
C GLU A 112 14.37 2.68 -13.32
N ILE A 113 15.70 2.60 -13.45
CA ILE A 113 16.63 3.25 -12.52
C ILE A 113 16.47 4.77 -12.58
N VAL A 114 16.42 5.36 -13.77
CA VAL A 114 16.21 6.82 -13.93
C VAL A 114 14.84 7.23 -13.39
N GLY A 115 13.78 6.48 -13.68
CA GLY A 115 12.43 6.72 -13.17
C GLY A 115 12.36 6.64 -11.65
N LEU A 116 13.06 5.68 -11.04
CA LEU A 116 13.21 5.56 -9.60
C LEU A 116 13.91 6.79 -9.00
N VAL A 117 15.03 7.20 -9.58
CA VAL A 117 15.79 8.38 -9.10
C VAL A 117 14.95 9.64 -9.21
N VAL A 118 14.27 9.86 -10.33
CA VAL A 118 13.41 11.04 -10.53
C VAL A 118 12.22 11.01 -9.58
N GLY A 119 11.52 9.88 -9.47
CA GLY A 119 10.38 9.71 -8.58
C GLY A 119 10.75 9.90 -7.12
N PHE A 120 11.90 9.36 -6.70
CA PHE A 120 12.40 9.52 -5.34
C PHE A 120 12.93 10.94 -5.06
N SER A 121 13.54 11.60 -6.04
CA SER A 121 13.96 13.00 -5.89
C SER A 121 12.76 13.91 -5.61
N GLY A 122 11.62 13.66 -6.25
CA GLY A 122 10.37 14.37 -5.98
C GLY A 122 9.75 14.09 -4.62
N VAL A 123 10.19 13.05 -3.92
CA VAL A 123 9.78 12.74 -2.53
C VAL A 123 10.65 13.50 -1.53
N ILE A 124 11.91 13.82 -1.88
CA ILE A 124 12.86 14.54 -1.01
C ILE A 124 12.65 16.06 -1.06
N LEU A 125 12.32 16.61 -2.22
CA LEU A 125 12.13 18.04 -2.48
C LEU A 125 10.78 18.56 -1.96
#